data_AF-A0A292QU89-F1
#
_entry.id   AF-A0A292QU89-F1
#
_cell.length_a   1.000
_cell.length_b   1.000
_cell.length_c   1.000
_cell.angle_alpha   90.00
_cell.angle_beta   90.00
_cell.angle_gamma   90.00
#
_symmetry.space_group_name_H-M   'P 1'
#
loop_
_entity.id
_entity.type
_entity.pdbx_description
1 polymer ?
#
loop_
_entity_poly.entity_id
_entity_poly.type
_entity_poly.pdbx_seq_one_letter_code
_entity_poly.pdbx_strand_id
1 'polypeptide(L)'
;MNKTKLNPAELQKSREKKLNTGRKAGFAYDLFCINNDVLQLLHENVSTSDLLTQLDNKGIYGGLRPLKPCICLNCDELAFKLLNYKTLWSYDPVYKRYIYYFSSDIEKLKTLSKNLYETEEEKQPRAILAHDVAITFFNRMQMLKFCPRWQNFHLSNLPKLTDSMVSHITALAEQLQENNDNYFLINKLTNKYRISQSLCGRLANSVLSLNTHYVLERLLQMMSHTSAILVNKDTDKPYKFDFEELLKPLKFKGRSTSKLQIATNALNNLVDIGIIDSYTVSDGDIYIQSAFITKHIRQQIHRTIGYFAGMTASKPYIATFINYLNWIINAHHEQLTIALNTLLHKLNLERLLKESRISEIAKILTELRNVAIDLKLLSPPSGESVNITATDVKYLLNNRTELHKYFILHNVVNGEEDK
;
A
#
# COMPACT_ATOMS: atom_id res chain seq x y z
N MET A 1 3.61 -22.97 -10.56
CA MET A 1 2.14 -23.11 -10.64
C MET A 1 1.77 -23.59 -12.04
N ASN A 2 1.37 -24.85 -12.17
CA ASN A 2 0.92 -25.42 -13.44
C ASN A 2 -0.34 -24.71 -13.90
N LYS A 3 -0.28 -23.98 -15.02
CA LYS A 3 -1.48 -23.64 -15.79
C LYS A 3 -1.97 -24.94 -16.41
N THR A 4 -2.89 -25.64 -15.77
CA THR A 4 -3.70 -26.67 -16.43
C THR A 4 -4.39 -25.98 -17.61
N LYS A 5 -3.88 -26.24 -18.83
CA LYS A 5 -4.57 -25.84 -20.06
C LYS A 5 -5.85 -26.66 -20.10
N LEU A 6 -6.98 -26.04 -19.75
CA LEU A 6 -8.31 -26.61 -19.95
C LEU A 6 -8.44 -27.10 -21.39
N ASN A 7 -9.02 -28.29 -21.59
CA ASN A 7 -9.34 -28.80 -22.93
C ASN A 7 -10.35 -27.85 -23.61
N PRO A 8 -10.26 -27.58 -24.92
CA PRO A 8 -11.24 -26.76 -25.67
C PRO A 8 -12.72 -27.01 -25.30
N ALA A 9 -13.14 -28.26 -25.13
CA ALA A 9 -14.52 -28.60 -24.76
C ALA A 9 -14.89 -28.14 -23.34
N GLU A 10 -13.97 -28.21 -22.38
CA GLU A 10 -14.17 -27.73 -21.01
C GLU A 10 -14.19 -26.19 -20.96
N LEU A 11 -13.36 -25.55 -21.78
CA LEU A 11 -13.35 -24.10 -21.95
C LEU A 11 -14.68 -23.60 -22.51
N GLN A 12 -15.22 -24.28 -23.53
CA GLN A 12 -16.52 -23.96 -24.12
C GLN A 12 -17.66 -24.11 -23.10
N LYS A 13 -17.74 -25.25 -22.38
CA LYS A 13 -18.73 -25.47 -21.32
C LYS A 13 -18.65 -24.39 -20.22
N SER A 14 -17.44 -23.97 -19.85
CA SER A 14 -17.23 -22.90 -18.88
C SER A 14 -17.74 -21.54 -19.37
N ARG A 15 -17.53 -21.23 -20.66
CA ARG A 15 -18.03 -20.00 -21.30
C ARG A 15 -19.56 -20.02 -21.41
N GLU A 16 -20.15 -21.14 -21.82
CA GLU A 16 -21.61 -21.34 -21.87
C GLU A 16 -22.24 -21.09 -20.51
N LYS A 17 -21.68 -21.71 -19.45
CA LYS A 17 -22.15 -21.51 -18.08
C LYS A 17 -22.13 -20.04 -17.68
N LYS A 18 -21.05 -19.30 -17.98
CA LYS A 18 -20.95 -17.87 -17.69
C LYS A 18 -22.00 -17.04 -18.43
N LEU A 19 -22.19 -17.27 -19.73
CA LEU A 19 -23.19 -16.54 -20.50
C LEU A 19 -24.61 -16.83 -20.03
N ASN A 20 -24.91 -18.09 -19.72
CA ASN A 20 -26.22 -18.47 -19.20
C ASN A 20 -26.52 -17.81 -17.85
N THR A 21 -25.51 -17.48 -17.02
CA THR A 21 -25.74 -16.66 -15.81
C THR A 21 -26.17 -15.23 -16.10
N GLY A 22 -25.78 -14.66 -17.25
CA GLY A 22 -26.18 -13.32 -17.69
C GLY A 22 -27.52 -13.26 -18.45
N ARG A 23 -28.01 -14.40 -18.97
CA ARG A 23 -29.37 -14.53 -19.55
C ARG A 23 -30.45 -14.57 -18.47
N LYS A 24 -30.59 -13.47 -17.73
CA LYS A 24 -31.69 -13.27 -16.78
C LYS A 24 -32.85 -12.57 -17.47
N ALA A 25 -34.06 -12.76 -16.94
CA ALA A 25 -35.24 -12.02 -17.40
C ALA A 25 -34.93 -10.51 -17.42
N GLY A 26 -35.01 -9.91 -18.60
CA GLY A 26 -34.71 -8.50 -18.83
C GLY A 26 -33.31 -8.17 -19.34
N PHE A 27 -32.43 -9.14 -19.61
CA PHE A 27 -31.15 -8.93 -20.30
C PHE A 27 -31.03 -9.82 -21.54
N ALA A 28 -30.46 -9.28 -22.62
CA ALA A 28 -30.20 -9.98 -23.87
C ALA A 28 -28.73 -9.92 -24.27
N TYR A 29 -28.32 -10.89 -25.08
CA TYR A 29 -27.02 -10.91 -25.72
C TYR A 29 -27.14 -10.56 -27.19
N ASP A 30 -26.38 -9.57 -27.61
CA ASP A 30 -26.31 -9.09 -28.98
C ASP A 30 -24.91 -9.40 -29.55
N LEU A 31 -24.79 -9.44 -30.88
CA LEU A 31 -23.54 -9.61 -31.61
C LEU A 31 -23.16 -8.32 -32.32
N PHE A 32 -21.89 -7.94 -32.23
CA PHE A 32 -21.33 -6.75 -32.87
C PHE A 32 -20.09 -7.11 -33.68
N CYS A 33 -19.82 -6.35 -34.73
CA CYS A 33 -18.54 -6.35 -35.43
C CYS A 33 -17.86 -4.98 -35.34
N ILE A 34 -16.53 -4.96 -35.44
CA ILE A 34 -15.79 -3.70 -35.66
C ILE A 34 -15.71 -3.43 -37.16
N ASN A 35 -16.22 -2.28 -37.56
CA ASN A 35 -16.11 -1.74 -38.92
C ASN A 35 -15.63 -0.28 -38.84
N ASN A 36 -14.48 0.03 -39.43
CA ASN A 36 -13.85 1.36 -39.39
C ASN A 36 -13.78 1.97 -37.96
N ASP A 37 -13.28 1.18 -37.00
CA ASP A 37 -13.20 1.54 -35.57
C ASP A 37 -14.53 1.80 -34.85
N VAL A 38 -15.67 1.51 -35.50
CA VAL A 38 -17.01 1.60 -34.92
C VAL A 38 -17.60 0.21 -34.70
N LEU A 39 -18.19 -0.02 -33.52
CA LEU A 39 -18.95 -1.24 -33.26
C LEU A 39 -20.32 -1.15 -33.93
N GLN A 40 -20.59 -2.04 -34.88
CA GLN A 40 -21.87 -2.18 -35.56
C GLN A 40 -22.62 -3.41 -35.06
N LEU A 41 -23.90 -3.26 -34.77
CA LEU A 41 -24.78 -4.35 -34.37
C LEU A 41 -25.04 -5.28 -35.57
N LEU A 42 -24.76 -6.57 -35.41
CA LEU A 42 -25.03 -7.60 -36.40
C LEU A 42 -26.36 -8.29 -36.14
N HIS A 43 -26.57 -8.74 -34.91
CA HIS A 43 -27.75 -9.51 -34.52
C HIS A 43 -28.13 -9.21 -33.08
N GLU A 44 -29.43 -9.09 -32.83
CA GLU A 44 -29.98 -8.89 -31.50
C GLU A 44 -30.44 -10.20 -30.88
N ASN A 45 -30.36 -10.28 -29.54
CA ASN A 45 -30.92 -11.34 -28.73
C ASN A 45 -30.59 -12.77 -29.23
N VAL A 46 -29.33 -12.94 -29.63
CA VAL A 46 -28.75 -14.16 -30.18
C VAL A 46 -28.77 -15.26 -29.12
N SER A 47 -28.79 -16.55 -29.48
CA SER A 47 -28.69 -17.66 -28.51
C SER A 47 -27.26 -17.82 -27.94
N THR A 48 -27.07 -18.58 -26.86
CA THR A 48 -25.72 -18.79 -26.28
C THR A 48 -24.82 -19.58 -27.23
N SER A 49 -25.34 -20.58 -27.93
CA SER A 49 -24.55 -21.38 -28.87
C SER A 49 -24.12 -20.55 -30.07
N ASP A 50 -25.05 -19.77 -30.63
CA ASP A 50 -24.77 -18.95 -31.81
C ASP A 50 -23.77 -17.85 -31.47
N LEU A 51 -23.96 -17.18 -30.32
CA LEU A 51 -23.01 -16.20 -29.80
C LEU A 51 -21.60 -16.79 -29.67
N LEU A 52 -21.45 -17.95 -29.03
CA LEU A 52 -20.14 -18.57 -28.84
C LEU A 52 -19.48 -18.99 -30.14
N THR A 53 -20.27 -19.49 -31.09
CA THR A 53 -19.77 -19.87 -32.42
C THR A 53 -19.25 -18.65 -33.17
N GLN A 54 -19.97 -17.52 -33.10
CA GLN A 54 -19.59 -16.28 -33.79
C GLN A 54 -18.42 -15.55 -33.13
N LEU A 55 -18.27 -15.65 -31.80
CA LEU A 55 -17.16 -15.04 -31.07
C LEU A 55 -15.77 -15.59 -31.46
N ASP A 56 -15.71 -16.75 -32.12
CA ASP A 56 -14.45 -17.29 -32.64
C ASP A 56 -13.95 -16.57 -33.89
N ASN A 57 -14.82 -15.82 -34.57
CA ASN A 57 -14.46 -14.99 -35.70
C ASN A 57 -13.73 -13.72 -35.24
N LYS A 58 -12.65 -13.37 -35.95
CA LYS A 58 -11.89 -12.14 -35.65
C LYS A 58 -12.79 -10.91 -35.85
N GLY A 59 -12.70 -9.95 -34.93
CA GLY A 59 -13.44 -8.69 -35.02
C GLY A 59 -14.90 -8.76 -34.55
N ILE A 60 -15.36 -9.93 -34.07
CA ILE A 60 -16.70 -10.10 -33.50
C ILE A 60 -16.67 -9.98 -31.96
N TYR A 61 -17.66 -9.25 -31.44
CA TYR A 61 -17.86 -8.99 -30.02
C TYR A 61 -19.28 -9.36 -29.61
N GLY A 62 -19.42 -9.86 -28.39
CA GLY A 62 -20.71 -10.00 -27.74
C GLY A 62 -21.01 -8.74 -26.96
N GLY A 63 -22.28 -8.34 -26.93
CA GLY A 63 -22.78 -7.29 -26.05
C GLY A 63 -23.84 -7.84 -25.11
N LEU A 64 -23.79 -7.46 -23.84
CA LEU A 64 -24.89 -7.66 -22.89
C LEU A 64 -25.66 -6.35 -22.76
N ARG A 65 -26.97 -6.39 -23.01
CA ARG A 65 -27.84 -5.19 -22.99
C ARG A 65 -29.11 -5.42 -22.16
N PRO A 66 -29.55 -4.42 -21.36
CA PRO A 66 -30.86 -4.46 -20.73
C PRO A 66 -32.00 -4.31 -21.76
N LEU A 67 -33.08 -5.09 -21.60
CA LEU A 67 -34.24 -5.11 -22.49
C LEU A 67 -35.31 -4.05 -22.15
N LYS A 68 -35.19 -3.36 -21.02
CA LYS A 68 -36.04 -2.23 -20.64
C LYS A 68 -35.17 -1.08 -20.13
N PRO A 69 -35.68 0.17 -20.13
CA PRO A 69 -34.95 1.30 -19.57
C PRO A 69 -34.53 1.05 -18.12
N CYS A 70 -33.29 1.40 -17.81
CA CYS A 70 -32.71 1.30 -16.47
C CYS A 70 -31.64 2.37 -16.33
N ILE A 71 -31.24 2.73 -15.12
CA ILE A 71 -30.08 3.62 -14.95
C ILE A 71 -28.83 2.74 -14.90
N CYS A 72 -27.91 2.98 -15.83
CA CYS A 72 -26.61 2.36 -15.90
C CYS A 72 -25.55 3.35 -15.44
N LEU A 73 -24.82 3.04 -14.36
CA LEU A 73 -23.63 3.79 -13.97
C LEU A 73 -22.39 3.07 -14.47
N ASN A 74 -21.72 3.67 -15.44
CA ASN A 74 -20.47 3.18 -15.99
C ASN A 74 -19.30 3.84 -15.26
N CYS A 75 -18.46 3.02 -14.64
CA CYS A 75 -17.40 3.46 -13.74
C CYS A 75 -16.07 2.83 -14.15
N ASP A 76 -14.97 3.56 -13.97
CA ASP A 76 -13.66 2.90 -13.94
C ASP A 76 -13.49 2.02 -12.68
N GLU A 77 -12.37 1.31 -12.60
CA GLU A 77 -12.08 0.43 -11.46
C GLU A 77 -11.99 1.19 -10.12
N LEU A 78 -11.58 2.46 -10.14
CA LEU A 78 -11.37 3.26 -8.96
C LEU A 78 -12.71 3.73 -8.40
N ALA A 79 -13.50 4.40 -9.22
CA ALA A 79 -14.86 4.82 -8.92
C ALA A 79 -15.72 3.64 -8.47
N PHE A 80 -15.63 2.49 -9.15
CA PHE A 80 -16.37 1.29 -8.78
C PHE A 80 -16.11 0.87 -7.34
N LYS A 81 -14.85 0.86 -6.92
CA LYS A 81 -14.47 0.43 -5.57
C LYS A 81 -14.72 1.49 -4.50
N LEU A 82 -14.72 2.79 -4.83
CA LEU A 82 -15.10 3.87 -3.90
C LEU A 82 -16.60 3.89 -3.65
N LEU A 83 -17.40 3.74 -4.73
CA LEU A 83 -18.85 3.62 -4.61
C LEU A 83 -19.26 2.38 -3.81
N ASN A 84 -18.60 1.24 -4.07
CA ASN A 84 -18.76 -0.03 -3.33
C ASN A 84 -20.22 -0.45 -3.08
N TYR A 85 -21.11 -0.19 -4.03
CA TYR A 85 -22.52 -0.53 -3.86
C TYR A 85 -22.70 -2.05 -3.93
N LYS A 86 -23.36 -2.62 -2.92
CA LYS A 86 -23.69 -4.06 -2.85
C LYS A 86 -24.89 -4.40 -3.74
N THR A 87 -24.81 -4.03 -5.01
CA THR A 87 -25.88 -4.13 -6.01
C THR A 87 -25.46 -5.00 -7.22
N LEU A 88 -26.33 -5.07 -8.23
CA LEU A 88 -26.08 -5.71 -9.51
C LEU A 88 -25.02 -4.95 -10.31
N TRP A 89 -23.94 -5.64 -10.68
CA TRP A 89 -22.91 -5.08 -11.56
C TRP A 89 -22.23 -6.13 -12.44
N SER A 90 -21.84 -5.69 -13.63
CA SER A 90 -21.04 -6.44 -14.59
C SER A 90 -19.72 -5.70 -14.86
N TYR A 91 -18.71 -6.43 -15.34
CA TYR A 91 -17.45 -5.87 -15.80
C TYR A 91 -17.36 -5.98 -17.32
N ASP A 92 -17.13 -4.85 -17.98
CA ASP A 92 -16.78 -4.72 -19.39
C ASP A 92 -15.27 -4.95 -19.56
N PRO A 93 -14.84 -6.11 -20.08
CA PRO A 93 -13.43 -6.38 -20.32
C PRO A 93 -12.81 -5.60 -21.48
N VAL A 94 -13.60 -5.12 -22.45
CA VAL A 94 -13.11 -4.40 -23.63
C VAL A 94 -12.68 -2.99 -23.23
N TYR A 95 -13.57 -2.28 -22.55
CA TYR A 95 -13.31 -0.91 -22.07
C TYR A 95 -12.73 -0.85 -20.66
N LYS A 96 -12.58 -2.02 -19.99
CA LYS A 96 -12.10 -2.16 -18.61
C LYS A 96 -12.93 -1.35 -17.60
N ARG A 97 -14.25 -1.37 -17.78
CA ARG A 97 -15.20 -0.61 -16.96
C ARG A 97 -16.11 -1.52 -16.15
N TYR A 98 -16.67 -1.00 -15.08
CA TYR A 98 -17.72 -1.65 -14.29
C TYR A 98 -19.04 -0.93 -14.53
N ILE A 99 -20.12 -1.69 -14.64
CA ILE A 99 -21.46 -1.15 -14.89
C ILE A 99 -22.39 -1.57 -13.76
N TYR A 100 -22.89 -0.61 -12.98
CA TYR A 100 -23.96 -0.83 -12.03
C TYR A 100 -25.33 -0.64 -12.69
N TYR A 101 -26.31 -1.44 -12.30
CA TYR A 101 -27.68 -1.37 -12.85
C TYR A 101 -28.69 -1.03 -11.74
N PHE A 102 -29.51 -0.01 -12.01
CA PHE A 102 -30.58 0.46 -11.12
C PHE A 102 -31.92 0.56 -11.85
N SER A 103 -33.02 0.56 -11.12
CA SER A 103 -34.35 0.77 -11.71
C SER A 103 -34.41 2.11 -12.45
N SER A 104 -35.18 2.20 -13.51
CA SER A 104 -35.39 3.45 -14.23
C SER A 104 -35.99 4.53 -13.33
N ASP A 105 -35.42 5.73 -13.41
CA ASP A 105 -35.93 6.96 -12.80
C ASP A 105 -35.40 8.13 -13.63
N ILE A 106 -36.27 8.74 -14.44
CA ILE A 106 -35.87 9.75 -15.42
C ILE A 106 -35.32 10.99 -14.74
N GLU A 107 -35.90 11.42 -13.61
CA GLU A 107 -35.49 12.65 -12.93
C GLU A 107 -34.11 12.48 -12.27
N LYS A 108 -33.83 11.31 -11.69
CA LYS A 108 -32.50 11.01 -11.16
C LYS A 108 -31.47 10.86 -12.26
N LEU A 109 -31.85 10.24 -13.38
CA LEU A 109 -30.97 10.16 -14.55
C LEU A 109 -30.62 11.55 -15.05
N LYS A 110 -31.60 12.45 -15.25
CA LYS A 110 -31.35 13.85 -15.65
C LYS A 110 -30.41 14.56 -14.68
N THR A 111 -30.62 14.39 -13.38
CA THR A 111 -29.77 14.99 -12.35
C THR A 111 -28.33 14.49 -12.44
N LEU A 112 -28.14 13.17 -12.55
CA LEU A 112 -26.81 12.57 -12.72
C LEU A 112 -26.18 12.98 -14.05
N SER A 113 -26.92 12.94 -15.15
CA SER A 113 -26.42 13.35 -16.46
C SER A 113 -26.03 14.82 -16.50
N LYS A 114 -26.76 15.70 -15.81
CA LYS A 114 -26.37 17.10 -15.68
C LYS A 114 -25.02 17.21 -14.94
N ASN A 115 -24.95 16.67 -13.72
CA ASN A 115 -23.79 16.84 -12.86
C ASN A 115 -22.54 16.08 -13.35
N LEU A 116 -22.72 14.98 -14.10
CA LEU A 116 -21.63 14.13 -14.55
C LEU A 116 -21.15 14.45 -15.98
N TYR A 117 -21.82 15.33 -16.74
CA TYR A 117 -21.47 15.64 -18.14
C TYR A 117 -21.19 17.12 -18.41
N GLU A 118 -21.19 18.00 -17.40
CA GLU A 118 -21.29 19.46 -17.59
C GLU A 118 -20.04 20.23 -18.11
N THR A 119 -19.15 19.62 -18.89
CA THR A 119 -18.17 20.39 -19.68
C THR A 119 -18.05 19.84 -21.10
N GLU A 120 -18.51 20.62 -22.07
CA GLU A 120 -18.54 20.30 -23.51
C GLU A 120 -17.12 20.12 -24.14
N GLU A 121 -16.04 20.42 -23.41
CA GLU A 121 -14.69 20.48 -23.97
C GLU A 121 -13.76 19.27 -23.68
N GLU A 122 -14.16 18.28 -22.87
CA GLU A 122 -13.20 17.26 -22.45
C GLU A 122 -13.11 16.04 -23.36
N LYS A 123 -11.97 15.91 -24.06
CA LYS A 123 -11.45 14.67 -24.68
C LYS A 123 -11.00 13.61 -23.67
N GLN A 124 -11.32 13.76 -22.38
CA GLN A 124 -10.84 12.88 -21.32
C GLN A 124 -11.90 11.83 -20.93
N PRO A 125 -11.52 10.56 -20.73
CA PRO A 125 -12.45 9.53 -20.27
C PRO A 125 -12.86 9.81 -18.81
N ARG A 126 -14.11 10.21 -18.57
CA ARG A 126 -14.63 10.45 -17.21
C ARG A 126 -14.61 9.19 -16.35
N ALA A 127 -14.41 9.36 -15.04
CA ALA A 127 -14.36 8.26 -14.08
C ALA A 127 -15.73 7.60 -13.85
N ILE A 128 -16.80 8.39 -13.87
CA ILE A 128 -18.20 7.96 -13.72
C ILE A 128 -19.05 8.59 -14.83
N LEU A 129 -19.92 7.78 -15.43
CA LEU A 129 -20.89 8.18 -16.45
C LEU A 129 -22.25 7.55 -16.12
N ALA A 130 -23.35 8.22 -16.46
CA ALA A 130 -24.71 7.77 -16.20
C ALA A 130 -25.52 7.76 -17.50
N HIS A 131 -26.05 6.58 -17.85
CA HIS A 131 -26.81 6.36 -19.08
C HIS A 131 -28.14 5.65 -18.78
N ASP A 132 -29.12 5.83 -19.65
CA ASP A 132 -30.37 5.05 -19.70
C ASP A 132 -30.18 3.66 -20.34
N VAL A 133 -29.14 3.51 -21.17
CA VAL A 133 -28.75 2.24 -21.79
C VAL A 133 -27.23 2.13 -21.80
N ALA A 134 -26.71 1.00 -21.31
CA ALA A 134 -25.30 0.63 -21.46
C ALA A 134 -25.18 -0.80 -21.99
N ILE A 135 -24.28 -0.99 -22.94
CA ILE A 135 -23.93 -2.29 -23.50
C ILE A 135 -22.57 -2.68 -22.94
N THR A 136 -22.48 -3.87 -22.34
CA THR A 136 -21.22 -4.43 -21.85
C THR A 136 -20.62 -5.33 -22.93
N PHE A 137 -19.44 -4.98 -23.44
CA PHE A 137 -18.81 -5.70 -24.55
C PHE A 137 -17.82 -6.76 -24.08
N PHE A 138 -17.73 -7.86 -24.81
CA PHE A 138 -16.81 -8.96 -24.53
C PHE A 138 -16.43 -9.72 -25.79
N ASN A 139 -15.37 -10.53 -25.72
CA ASN A 139 -14.93 -11.39 -26.81
C ASN A 139 -14.60 -12.79 -26.28
N ARG A 140 -14.21 -13.71 -27.17
CA ARG A 140 -13.87 -15.09 -26.78
C ARG A 140 -12.78 -15.18 -25.71
N MET A 141 -11.81 -14.26 -25.72
CA MET A 141 -10.67 -14.29 -24.79
C MET A 141 -11.03 -13.72 -23.42
N GLN A 142 -11.92 -12.73 -23.40
CA GLN A 142 -12.28 -11.99 -22.21
C GLN A 142 -13.80 -11.99 -22.04
N MET A 143 -14.29 -12.98 -21.32
CA MET A 143 -15.71 -13.07 -20.94
C MET A 143 -16.04 -12.08 -19.83
N LEU A 144 -17.32 -11.69 -19.77
CA LEU A 144 -17.87 -10.88 -18.69
C LEU A 144 -17.56 -11.46 -17.30
N LYS A 145 -17.40 -10.55 -16.33
CA LYS A 145 -17.43 -10.90 -14.91
C LYS A 145 -18.65 -10.24 -14.28
N PHE A 146 -19.31 -10.99 -13.41
CA PHE A 146 -20.49 -10.54 -12.71
C PHE A 146 -20.25 -10.52 -11.20
N CYS A 147 -21.07 -9.76 -10.48
CA CYS A 147 -21.05 -9.78 -9.03
C CYS A 147 -21.36 -11.20 -8.47
N PRO A 148 -20.83 -11.59 -7.29
CA PRO A 148 -21.03 -12.95 -6.75
C PRO A 148 -22.49 -13.37 -6.55
N ARG A 149 -23.39 -12.40 -6.41
CA ARG A 149 -24.83 -12.63 -6.22
C ARG A 149 -25.66 -12.35 -7.47
N TRP A 150 -25.03 -12.16 -8.63
CA TRP A 150 -25.68 -11.81 -9.90
C TRP A 150 -26.87 -12.71 -10.22
N GLN A 151 -26.74 -14.01 -9.92
CA GLN A 151 -27.79 -15.00 -10.18
C GLN A 151 -29.11 -14.74 -9.43
N ASN A 152 -29.11 -13.93 -8.37
CA ASN A 152 -30.26 -13.65 -7.52
C ASN A 152 -31.08 -12.42 -7.98
N PHE A 153 -30.63 -11.72 -9.01
CA PHE A 153 -31.25 -10.46 -9.45
C PHE A 153 -31.96 -10.61 -10.80
N HIS A 154 -33.01 -9.81 -10.97
CA HIS A 154 -33.80 -9.68 -12.19
C HIS A 154 -33.99 -8.20 -12.54
N LEU A 155 -34.12 -7.86 -13.83
CA LEU A 155 -34.31 -6.46 -14.24
C LEU A 155 -35.58 -5.84 -13.63
N SER A 156 -36.61 -6.66 -13.36
CA SER A 156 -37.84 -6.23 -12.69
C SER A 156 -37.64 -5.81 -11.24
N ASN A 157 -36.54 -6.23 -10.60
CA ASN A 157 -36.27 -6.06 -9.17
C ASN A 157 -34.93 -5.32 -8.96
N LEU A 158 -34.53 -4.46 -9.91
CA LEU A 158 -33.35 -3.64 -9.71
C LEU A 158 -33.56 -2.67 -8.54
N PRO A 159 -32.52 -2.40 -7.73
CA PRO A 159 -32.64 -1.46 -6.64
C PRO A 159 -32.89 -0.05 -7.17
N LYS A 160 -33.67 0.70 -6.40
CA LYS A 160 -33.88 2.12 -6.64
C LYS A 160 -32.65 2.91 -6.22
N LEU A 161 -32.34 3.93 -7.00
CA LEU A 161 -31.31 4.90 -6.70
C LEU A 161 -31.90 5.89 -5.69
N THR A 162 -31.36 5.95 -4.47
CA THR A 162 -31.84 6.88 -3.45
C THR A 162 -31.20 8.25 -3.65
N ASP A 163 -31.79 9.32 -3.11
CA ASP A 163 -31.23 10.67 -3.27
C ASP A 163 -29.84 10.77 -2.62
N SER A 164 -29.65 10.11 -1.47
CA SER A 164 -28.33 9.97 -0.85
C SER A 164 -27.30 9.30 -1.77
N MET A 165 -27.72 8.29 -2.55
CA MET A 165 -26.82 7.67 -3.55
C MET A 165 -26.50 8.64 -4.69
N VAL A 166 -27.48 9.42 -5.18
CA VAL A 166 -27.25 10.46 -6.20
C VAL A 166 -26.20 11.46 -5.70
N SER A 167 -26.40 12.02 -4.50
CA SER A 167 -25.46 12.98 -3.90
C SER A 167 -24.06 12.39 -3.73
N HIS A 168 -23.96 11.14 -3.26
CA HIS A 168 -22.69 10.45 -3.11
C HIS A 168 -21.97 10.23 -4.45
N ILE A 169 -22.71 9.83 -5.50
CA ILE A 169 -22.15 9.64 -6.85
C ILE A 169 -21.61 10.96 -7.41
N THR A 170 -22.40 12.04 -7.32
CA THR A 170 -22.00 13.36 -7.81
C THR A 170 -20.76 13.87 -7.07
N ALA A 171 -20.79 13.88 -5.73
CA ALA A 171 -19.67 14.36 -4.92
C ALA A 171 -18.39 13.54 -5.18
N LEU A 172 -18.52 12.22 -5.34
CA LEU A 172 -17.37 11.37 -5.67
C LEU A 172 -16.82 11.66 -7.07
N ALA A 173 -17.68 11.92 -8.05
CA ALA A 173 -17.26 12.25 -9.41
C ALA A 173 -16.50 13.58 -9.45
N GLU A 174 -17.01 14.60 -8.76
CA GLU A 174 -16.34 15.90 -8.57
C GLU A 174 -14.98 15.68 -7.91
N GLN A 175 -14.93 14.92 -6.80
CA GLN A 175 -13.68 14.57 -6.15
C GLN A 175 -12.72 13.87 -7.10
N LEU A 176 -13.15 12.88 -7.87
CA LEU A 176 -12.31 12.16 -8.84
C LEU A 176 -11.77 13.10 -9.93
N GLN A 177 -12.56 14.07 -10.38
CA GLN A 177 -12.15 15.04 -11.38
C GLN A 177 -11.15 16.06 -10.82
N GLU A 178 -11.43 16.64 -9.65
CA GLU A 178 -10.52 17.55 -8.93
C GLU A 178 -9.18 16.87 -8.58
N ASN A 179 -9.20 15.54 -8.44
CA ASN A 179 -8.10 14.73 -7.97
C ASN A 179 -7.60 13.74 -9.05
N ASN A 180 -7.72 14.08 -10.35
CA ASN A 180 -7.39 13.19 -11.48
C ASN A 180 -5.92 12.69 -11.49
N ASP A 181 -5.01 13.40 -10.81
CA ASP A 181 -3.60 13.00 -10.61
C ASP A 181 -3.30 12.35 -9.25
N ASN A 182 -4.33 12.12 -8.44
CA ASN A 182 -4.20 11.62 -7.08
C ASN A 182 -4.54 10.12 -6.97
N TYR A 183 -3.82 9.44 -6.07
CA TYR A 183 -4.07 8.05 -5.71
C TYR A 183 -5.15 7.95 -4.63
N PHE A 184 -6.34 7.56 -5.06
CA PHE A 184 -7.34 7.09 -4.12
C PHE A 184 -6.83 5.82 -3.46
N LEU A 185 -6.59 5.86 -2.15
CA LEU A 185 -6.18 4.70 -1.36
C LEU A 185 -7.39 3.79 -1.14
N ILE A 186 -7.80 3.13 -2.22
CA ILE A 186 -8.83 2.11 -2.15
C ILE A 186 -8.21 0.83 -1.62
N ASN A 187 -8.13 0.79 -0.29
CA ASN A 187 -8.11 -0.39 0.58
C ASN A 187 -7.49 -1.67 -0.02
N LYS A 188 -6.29 -1.52 -0.61
CA LYS A 188 -5.33 -2.59 -0.89
C LYS A 188 -3.93 -2.03 -0.76
N LEU A 189 -3.63 -1.39 0.38
CA LEU A 189 -2.26 -1.39 0.86
C LEU A 189 -1.89 -2.86 1.02
N THR A 190 -1.16 -3.40 0.06
CA THR A 190 -0.67 -4.78 0.11
C THR A 190 0.04 -5.00 1.44
N ASN A 191 -0.02 -6.21 2.00
CA ASN A 191 0.64 -6.66 3.24
C ASN A 191 2.18 -6.48 3.30
N LYS A 192 2.77 -5.67 2.42
CA LYS A 192 4.19 -5.33 2.40
C LYS A 192 4.60 -4.52 3.63
N TYR A 193 3.67 -3.79 4.27
CA TYR A 193 3.92 -3.04 5.51
C TYR A 193 2.87 -3.41 6.55
N ARG A 194 3.29 -3.65 7.80
CA ARG A 194 2.40 -3.96 8.92
C ARG A 194 1.72 -2.69 9.42
N ILE A 195 0.64 -2.29 8.74
CA ILE A 195 -0.16 -1.11 9.03
C ILE A 195 -1.29 -1.50 9.99
N SER A 196 -1.46 -0.77 11.10
CA SER A 196 -2.60 -0.97 12.00
C SER A 196 -3.93 -0.82 11.26
N GLN A 197 -4.90 -1.66 11.58
CA GLN A 197 -6.24 -1.59 10.98
C GLN A 197 -6.94 -0.24 11.24
N SER A 198 -6.59 0.49 12.31
CA SER A 198 -7.07 1.86 12.55
C SER A 198 -6.50 2.88 11.58
N LEU A 199 -5.21 2.77 11.23
CA LEU A 199 -4.56 3.59 10.20
C LEU A 199 -5.12 3.24 8.82
N CYS A 200 -5.34 1.96 8.52
CA CYS A 200 -6.07 1.54 7.32
C CYS A 200 -7.50 2.10 7.29
N GLY A 201 -8.21 2.12 8.42
CA GLY A 201 -9.57 2.69 8.51
C GLY A 201 -9.60 4.19 8.24
N ARG A 202 -8.60 4.94 8.71
CA ARG A 202 -8.48 6.38 8.44
C ARG A 202 -8.12 6.65 6.98
N LEU A 203 -7.18 5.88 6.42
CA LEU A 203 -6.76 5.97 5.02
C LEU A 203 -7.82 5.49 4.02
N ALA A 204 -8.71 4.57 4.42
CA ALA A 204 -9.79 4.07 3.56
C ALA A 204 -10.82 5.16 3.20
N ASN A 205 -10.86 6.27 3.94
CA ASN A 205 -11.75 7.40 3.72
C ASN A 205 -11.02 8.64 3.17
N SER A 206 -9.72 8.53 2.83
CA SER A 206 -8.90 9.66 2.39
C SER A 206 -8.43 9.49 0.95
N VAL A 207 -8.45 10.59 0.19
CA VAL A 207 -7.85 10.69 -1.15
C VAL A 207 -6.45 11.27 -0.98
N LEU A 208 -5.40 10.55 -1.42
CA LEU A 208 -4.03 11.05 -1.35
C LEU A 208 -3.48 11.30 -2.74
N SER A 209 -2.62 12.29 -2.96
CA SER A 209 -1.85 12.31 -4.20
C SER A 209 -0.91 11.10 -4.29
N LEU A 210 -0.51 10.66 -5.50
CA LEU A 210 0.49 9.59 -5.63
C LEU A 210 1.77 9.90 -4.85
N ASN A 211 2.21 11.15 -4.94
CA ASN A 211 3.39 11.64 -4.24
C ASN A 211 3.17 11.65 -2.72
N THR A 212 1.97 12.01 -2.26
CA THR A 212 1.58 11.93 -0.83
C THR A 212 1.58 10.49 -0.32
N HIS A 213 1.06 9.55 -1.10
CA HIS A 213 1.08 8.13 -0.78
C HIS A 213 2.52 7.59 -0.69
N TYR A 214 3.40 7.94 -1.64
CA TYR A 214 4.82 7.55 -1.59
C TYR A 214 5.55 8.10 -0.37
N VAL A 215 5.31 9.36 -0.01
CA VAL A 215 5.86 9.96 1.22
C VAL A 215 5.30 9.24 2.45
N LEU A 216 4.00 9.00 2.52
CA LEU A 216 3.36 8.27 3.62
C LEU A 216 3.92 6.86 3.78
N GLU A 217 4.03 6.08 2.70
CA GLU A 217 4.62 4.73 2.77
C GLU A 217 6.05 4.78 3.29
N ARG A 218 6.85 5.76 2.84
CA ARG A 218 8.22 5.93 3.30
C ARG A 218 8.29 6.34 4.77
N LEU A 219 7.42 7.25 5.23
CA LEU A 219 7.31 7.61 6.64
C LEU A 219 6.90 6.42 7.49
N LEU A 220 5.90 5.65 7.06
CA LEU A 220 5.48 4.44 7.74
C LEU A 220 6.59 3.38 7.76
N GLN A 221 7.35 3.22 6.68
CA GLN A 221 8.56 2.39 6.71
C GLN A 221 9.54 2.90 7.77
N MET A 222 9.99 4.14 7.66
CA MET A 222 11.02 4.70 8.55
C MET A 222 10.59 4.70 10.03
N MET A 223 9.32 5.00 10.33
CA MET A 223 8.74 5.01 11.68
C MET A 223 8.38 3.61 12.20
N SER A 224 7.97 2.67 11.35
CA SER A 224 7.72 1.28 11.79
C SER A 224 9.00 0.51 12.08
N HIS A 225 10.11 1.08 11.66
CA HIS A 225 11.44 0.61 11.86
C HIS A 225 12.11 1.23 13.11
N THR A 226 11.62 2.33 13.67
CA THR A 226 12.21 2.99 14.87
C THR A 226 11.83 2.33 16.20
N SER A 227 11.31 1.08 16.22
CA SER A 227 10.72 0.45 17.41
C SER A 227 11.72 -0.01 18.50
N ALA A 228 12.91 0.59 18.58
CA ALA A 228 13.74 0.48 19.77
C ALA A 228 13.22 1.51 20.79
N ILE A 229 12.27 1.04 21.62
CA ILE A 229 11.79 1.68 22.86
C ILE A 229 10.82 2.85 22.63
N LEU A 230 9.54 2.53 22.45
CA LEU A 230 8.47 3.48 22.74
C LEU A 230 7.90 3.14 24.12
N VAL A 231 8.33 3.87 25.16
CA VAL A 231 7.57 3.93 26.40
C VAL A 231 6.29 4.72 26.10
N ASN A 232 5.16 4.38 26.73
CA ASN A 232 3.88 5.06 26.48
C ASN A 232 3.92 6.58 26.64
N LYS A 233 4.96 7.13 27.30
CA LYS A 233 5.18 8.54 27.60
C LYS A 233 5.82 9.37 26.47
N ASP A 234 6.34 8.74 25.41
CA ASP A 234 7.09 9.44 24.34
C ASP A 234 6.27 9.63 23.04
N THR A 235 4.93 9.65 23.11
CA THR A 235 4.06 9.89 21.93
C THR A 235 4.21 11.28 21.33
N ASP A 236 4.73 12.21 22.13
CA ASP A 236 4.69 13.64 21.83
C ASP A 236 6.03 14.12 21.24
N LYS A 237 7.02 13.24 21.10
CA LYS A 237 8.35 13.57 20.57
C LYS A 237 8.37 13.47 19.04
N PRO A 238 8.97 14.44 18.34
CA PRO A 238 9.10 14.39 16.89
C PRO A 238 10.14 13.36 16.44
N TYR A 239 9.87 12.68 15.33
CA TYR A 239 10.82 11.82 14.64
C TYR A 239 11.72 12.66 13.74
N LYS A 240 13.02 12.38 13.77
CA LYS A 240 14.01 13.03 12.91
C LYS A 240 14.37 12.12 11.75
N PHE A 241 14.26 12.63 10.53
CA PHE A 241 14.71 11.95 9.33
C PHE A 241 15.64 12.87 8.54
N ASP A 242 16.67 12.30 7.93
CA ASP A 242 17.42 13.00 6.89
C ASP A 242 16.50 13.22 5.68
N PHE A 243 16.41 14.47 5.22
CA PHE A 243 15.49 14.86 4.17
C PHE A 243 15.86 14.20 2.83
N GLU A 244 17.15 14.09 2.50
CA GLU A 244 17.58 13.41 1.28
C GLU A 244 17.24 11.91 1.31
N GLU A 245 17.42 11.23 2.44
CA GLU A 245 17.08 9.81 2.62
C GLU A 245 15.57 9.53 2.60
N LEU A 246 14.74 10.49 3.01
CA LEU A 246 13.29 10.45 2.79
C LEU A 246 12.98 10.45 1.28
N LEU A 247 13.69 11.28 0.49
CA LEU A 247 13.43 11.49 -0.93
C LEU A 247 14.12 10.48 -1.87
N LYS A 248 15.24 9.89 -1.46
CA LYS A 248 16.14 9.08 -2.29
C LYS A 248 15.47 7.91 -3.02
N PRO A 249 14.56 7.12 -2.41
CA PRO A 249 13.87 6.03 -3.12
C PRO A 249 12.60 6.50 -3.86
N LEU A 250 12.17 7.75 -3.68
CA LEU A 250 10.88 8.23 -4.19
C LEU A 250 10.98 8.59 -5.68
N LYS A 251 10.26 7.84 -6.51
CA LYS A 251 10.09 8.14 -7.94
C LYS A 251 8.86 9.02 -8.14
N PHE A 252 8.99 10.30 -7.76
CA PHE A 252 7.92 11.27 -7.95
C PHE A 252 7.49 11.37 -9.42
N LYS A 253 6.18 11.50 -9.65
CA LYS A 253 5.62 11.79 -10.98
C LYS A 253 5.32 13.28 -11.12
N GLY A 254 5.68 13.85 -12.26
CA GLY A 254 5.52 15.28 -12.60
C GLY A 254 6.74 15.79 -13.39
N ARG A 255 6.52 16.57 -14.46
CA ARG A 255 7.60 16.99 -15.40
C ARG A 255 8.28 18.32 -15.03
N SER A 256 7.78 19.08 -14.04
CA SER A 256 8.16 20.50 -13.88
C SER A 256 8.33 21.04 -12.45
N THR A 257 8.23 20.21 -11.41
CA THR A 257 8.32 20.67 -10.00
C THR A 257 9.53 20.10 -9.28
N SER A 258 10.16 20.90 -8.41
CA SER A 258 11.32 20.44 -7.62
C SER A 258 10.90 19.33 -6.64
N LYS A 259 11.77 18.33 -6.41
CA LYS A 259 11.49 17.21 -5.49
C LYS A 259 11.15 17.68 -4.06
N LEU A 260 11.76 18.79 -3.65
CA LEU A 260 11.48 19.48 -2.39
C LEU A 260 10.02 19.94 -2.31
N GLN A 261 9.55 20.71 -3.30
CA GLN A 261 8.15 21.17 -3.33
C GLN A 261 7.15 20.01 -3.36
N ILE A 262 7.45 18.95 -4.10
CA ILE A 262 6.59 17.76 -4.16
C ILE A 262 6.48 17.10 -2.77
N ALA A 263 7.59 17.01 -2.04
CA ALA A 263 7.62 16.44 -0.71
C ALA A 263 6.92 17.34 0.33
N THR A 264 7.15 18.65 0.28
CA THR A 264 6.47 19.63 1.15
C THR A 264 4.96 19.61 0.94
N ASN A 265 4.49 19.58 -0.31
CA ASN A 265 3.05 19.47 -0.60
C ASN A 265 2.46 18.16 -0.09
N ALA A 266 3.20 17.05 -0.23
CA ALA A 266 2.80 15.76 0.33
C ALA A 266 2.70 15.80 1.87
N LEU A 267 3.65 16.44 2.55
CA LEU A 267 3.63 16.57 4.01
C LEU A 267 2.48 17.46 4.48
N ASN A 268 2.21 18.58 3.80
CA ASN A 268 1.06 19.44 4.08
C ASN A 268 -0.25 18.64 3.96
N ASN A 269 -0.42 17.87 2.88
CA ASN A 269 -1.60 17.03 2.71
C ASN A 269 -1.76 16.02 3.87
N LEU A 270 -0.66 15.47 4.41
CA LEU A 270 -0.70 14.55 5.56
C LEU A 270 -1.09 15.25 6.87
N VAL A 271 -0.74 16.53 7.04
CA VAL A 271 -1.18 17.38 8.15
C VAL A 271 -2.68 17.64 8.02
N ASP A 272 -3.15 18.05 6.85
CA ASP A 272 -4.54 18.45 6.61
C ASP A 272 -5.53 17.30 6.88
N ILE A 273 -5.17 16.07 6.52
CA ILE A 273 -5.98 14.87 6.79
C ILE A 273 -5.77 14.27 8.19
N GLY A 274 -4.93 14.89 9.01
CA GLY A 274 -4.66 14.49 10.40
C GLY A 274 -3.94 13.15 10.56
N ILE A 275 -3.10 12.77 9.57
CA ILE A 275 -2.23 11.59 9.66
C ILE A 275 -0.94 11.93 10.40
N ILE A 276 -0.39 13.12 10.19
CA ILE A 276 0.67 13.72 11.02
C ILE A 276 0.14 14.99 11.68
N ASP A 277 0.65 15.33 12.86
CA ASP A 277 0.19 16.49 13.62
C ASP A 277 0.90 17.76 13.15
N SER A 278 2.21 17.67 12.90
CA SER A 278 3.03 18.77 12.39
C SER A 278 4.36 18.26 11.83
N TYR A 279 5.05 19.12 11.07
CA TYR A 279 6.44 18.87 10.70
C TYR A 279 7.24 20.18 10.57
N THR A 280 8.56 20.09 10.73
CA THR A 280 9.50 21.19 10.44
C THR A 280 10.69 20.67 9.64
N VAL A 281 11.25 21.53 8.78
CA VAL A 281 12.46 21.23 8.00
C VAL A 281 13.56 22.18 8.45
N SER A 282 14.70 21.65 8.87
CA SER A 282 15.84 22.43 9.37
C SER A 282 17.13 21.65 9.14
N ASP A 283 18.15 22.32 8.63
CA ASP A 283 19.51 21.80 8.43
C ASP A 283 19.61 20.47 7.66
N GLY A 284 18.78 20.30 6.62
CA GLY A 284 18.75 19.08 5.82
C GLY A 284 18.01 17.91 6.48
N ASP A 285 17.44 18.13 7.65
CA ASP A 285 16.60 17.18 8.36
C ASP A 285 15.13 17.60 8.34
N ILE A 286 14.24 16.61 8.52
CA ILE A 286 12.82 16.81 8.75
C ILE A 286 12.42 16.19 10.09
N TYR A 287 11.67 16.96 10.86
CA TYR A 287 11.14 16.59 12.16
C TYR A 287 9.63 16.40 12.02
N ILE A 288 9.10 15.22 12.34
CA ILE A 288 7.69 14.87 12.14
C ILE A 288 7.07 14.46 13.47
N GLN A 289 5.99 15.14 13.85
CA GLN A 289 5.16 14.78 14.99
C GLN A 289 3.91 14.04 14.50
N SER A 290 3.64 12.85 15.06
CA SER A 290 2.42 12.10 14.75
C SER A 290 2.07 11.12 15.86
N ALA A 291 1.27 11.58 16.82
CA ALA A 291 0.72 10.73 17.87
C ALA A 291 -0.09 9.55 17.30
N PHE A 292 -0.79 9.79 16.17
CA PHE A 292 -1.58 8.78 15.50
C PHE A 292 -0.73 7.62 14.95
N ILE A 293 0.33 7.92 14.20
CA ILE A 293 1.22 6.89 13.66
C ILE A 293 1.96 6.17 14.80
N THR A 294 2.49 6.91 15.79
CA THR A 294 3.24 6.36 16.92
C THR A 294 2.42 5.39 17.77
N LYS A 295 1.16 5.72 18.07
CA LYS A 295 0.26 4.84 18.84
C LYS A 295 0.02 3.48 18.16
N HIS A 296 0.00 3.47 16.83
CA HIS A 296 -0.47 2.34 16.05
C HIS A 296 0.64 1.44 15.49
N ILE A 297 1.86 1.95 15.37
CA ILE A 297 3.04 1.17 15.00
C ILE A 297 3.54 0.28 16.16
N ARG A 298 3.21 0.61 17.42
CA ARG A 298 3.58 -0.16 18.64
C ARG A 298 3.15 -1.63 18.63
N GLN A 299 2.17 -2.02 17.80
CA GLN A 299 1.49 -3.31 17.94
C GLN A 299 2.08 -4.46 17.12
N GLN A 300 3.06 -4.24 16.21
CA GLN A 300 3.56 -5.33 15.38
C GLN A 300 5.05 -5.18 14.98
N ILE A 301 5.97 -5.88 15.67
CA ILE A 301 7.42 -5.79 15.37
C ILE A 301 7.96 -7.05 14.67
N HIS A 302 8.54 -6.88 13.48
CA HIS A 302 9.82 -7.50 13.07
C HIS A 302 10.50 -6.72 11.91
N ARG A 303 11.47 -5.86 12.28
CA ARG A 303 12.69 -5.34 11.58
C ARG A 303 12.60 -4.41 10.34
N THR A 304 13.11 -3.18 10.46
CA THR A 304 14.45 -2.58 10.13
C THR A 304 14.61 -1.36 11.10
N ILE A 305 15.65 -0.49 11.10
CA ILE A 305 15.87 0.54 12.19
C ILE A 305 15.94 1.99 11.66
N GLY A 306 15.30 2.96 12.35
CA GLY A 306 15.50 4.42 12.20
C GLY A 306 15.74 5.12 13.55
N TYR A 307 16.19 6.39 13.54
CA TYR A 307 16.76 7.12 14.70
C TYR A 307 15.88 8.28 15.23
N PHE A 308 16.03 8.63 16.52
CA PHE A 308 15.53 9.85 17.15
C PHE A 308 16.62 10.92 17.25
N ALA A 309 16.26 12.20 17.29
CA ALA A 309 17.20 13.30 17.51
C ALA A 309 17.81 13.24 18.93
N GLY A 310 19.13 13.43 19.04
CA GLY A 310 19.82 13.64 20.32
C GLY A 310 20.81 12.55 20.78
N MET A 311 21.01 11.47 20.03
CA MET A 311 22.06 10.48 20.33
C MET A 311 23.24 10.62 19.35
N THR A 312 24.41 10.95 19.88
CA THR A 312 25.68 11.09 19.15
C THR A 312 26.18 9.72 18.67
N ALA A 313 25.82 9.30 17.45
CA ALA A 313 26.55 8.23 16.75
C ALA A 313 26.44 8.37 15.22
N SER A 314 27.58 8.53 14.56
CA SER A 314 27.74 8.81 13.13
C SER A 314 27.40 7.64 12.18
N LYS A 315 27.12 6.43 12.71
CA LYS A 315 26.81 5.24 11.88
C LYS A 315 25.63 4.44 12.43
N PRO A 316 24.70 3.95 11.56
CA PRO A 316 23.50 3.23 11.97
C PRO A 316 23.71 2.01 12.90
N TYR A 317 24.69 1.16 12.58
CA TYR A 317 24.95 -0.03 13.38
C TYR A 317 25.51 0.31 14.78
N ILE A 318 26.18 1.45 14.94
CA ILE A 318 26.70 1.90 16.23
C ILE A 318 25.54 2.28 17.15
N ALA A 319 24.65 3.17 16.68
CA ALA A 319 23.47 3.57 17.45
C ALA A 319 22.59 2.36 17.83
N THR A 320 22.42 1.40 16.92
CA THR A 320 21.70 0.16 17.19
C THR A 320 22.35 -0.65 18.33
N PHE A 321 23.67 -0.75 18.31
CA PHE A 321 24.42 -1.45 19.36
C PHE A 321 24.32 -0.73 20.71
N ILE A 322 24.48 0.59 20.74
CA ILE A 322 24.34 1.41 21.95
C ILE A 322 22.95 1.26 22.57
N ASN A 323 21.89 1.28 21.75
CA ASN A 323 20.52 1.06 22.23
C ASN A 323 20.31 -0.33 22.83
N TYR A 324 20.92 -1.35 22.21
CA TYR A 324 20.88 -2.71 22.75
C TYR A 324 21.59 -2.81 24.10
N LEU A 325 22.75 -2.18 24.26
CA LEU A 325 23.46 -2.14 25.55
C LEU A 325 22.65 -1.44 26.63
N ASN A 326 22.07 -0.28 26.33
CA ASN A 326 21.18 0.44 27.25
C ASN A 326 20.00 -0.43 27.70
N TRP A 327 19.37 -1.16 26.78
CA TRP A 327 18.27 -2.07 27.12
C TRP A 327 18.73 -3.20 28.05
N ILE A 328 19.88 -3.83 27.76
CA ILE A 328 20.41 -4.92 28.57
C ILE A 328 20.77 -4.47 29.99
N ILE A 329 21.40 -3.30 30.12
CA ILE A 329 21.78 -2.73 31.41
C ILE A 329 20.53 -2.41 32.22
N ASN A 330 19.52 -1.77 31.60
CA ASN A 330 18.25 -1.45 32.25
C ASN A 330 17.42 -2.69 32.61
N ALA A 331 17.62 -3.81 31.91
CA ALA A 331 17.00 -5.09 32.23
C ALA A 331 17.77 -5.87 33.31
N HIS A 332 18.80 -5.28 33.91
CA HIS A 332 19.65 -5.86 34.96
C HIS A 332 20.31 -7.19 34.56
N HIS A 333 20.65 -7.35 33.28
CA HIS A 333 21.45 -8.49 32.84
C HIS A 333 22.92 -8.28 33.22
N GLU A 334 23.52 -9.28 33.86
CA GLU A 334 24.93 -9.26 34.27
C GLU A 334 25.90 -9.37 33.09
N GLN A 335 25.45 -9.91 31.95
CA GLN A 335 26.27 -10.13 30.76
C GLN A 335 25.46 -10.13 29.47
N LEU A 336 26.14 -9.92 28.34
CA LEU A 336 25.56 -10.08 27.01
C LEU A 336 25.29 -11.56 26.71
N THR A 337 24.04 -11.89 26.39
CA THR A 337 23.61 -13.26 26.05
C THR A 337 23.48 -13.51 24.54
N ILE A 338 23.81 -12.51 23.71
CA ILE A 338 23.72 -12.60 22.26
C ILE A 338 24.99 -13.22 21.66
N ALA A 339 24.80 -14.17 20.75
CA ALA A 339 25.90 -14.70 19.93
C ALA A 339 26.32 -13.70 18.84
N LEU A 340 27.60 -13.72 18.44
CA LEU A 340 28.14 -12.79 17.44
C LEU A 340 27.37 -12.80 16.10
N ASN A 341 27.00 -13.98 15.60
CA ASN A 341 26.21 -14.10 14.38
C ASN A 341 24.84 -13.42 14.48
N THR A 342 24.23 -13.52 15.66
CA THR A 342 22.93 -12.92 15.96
C THR A 342 23.08 -11.41 16.10
N LEU A 343 24.13 -10.93 16.77
CA LEU A 343 24.46 -9.51 16.84
C LEU A 343 24.64 -8.92 15.44
N LEU A 344 25.48 -9.51 14.61
CA LEU A 344 25.73 -9.03 13.24
C LEU A 344 24.46 -9.02 12.40
N HIS A 345 23.59 -10.03 12.54
CA HIS A 345 22.28 -10.01 11.90
C HIS A 345 21.41 -8.85 12.40
N LYS A 346 21.39 -8.58 13.71
CA LYS A 346 20.62 -7.47 14.30
C LYS A 346 21.14 -6.10 13.89
N LEU A 347 22.44 -5.98 13.65
CA LEU A 347 23.11 -4.78 13.12
C LEU A 347 23.02 -4.63 11.59
N ASN A 348 22.32 -5.56 10.91
CA ASN A 348 22.22 -5.61 9.44
C ASN A 348 23.58 -5.80 8.73
N LEU A 349 24.49 -6.54 9.36
CA LEU A 349 25.84 -6.86 8.88
C LEU A 349 26.01 -8.35 8.54
N GLU A 350 24.91 -9.10 8.39
CA GLU A 350 24.95 -10.54 8.10
C GLU A 350 25.69 -10.90 6.81
N ARG A 351 25.73 -9.98 5.83
CA ARG A 351 26.48 -10.17 4.58
C ARG A 351 27.96 -10.42 4.82
N LEU A 352 28.53 -9.80 5.87
CA LEU A 352 29.96 -9.93 6.20
C LEU A 352 30.32 -11.35 6.63
N LEU A 353 29.36 -12.06 7.25
CA LEU A 353 29.53 -13.47 7.58
C LEU A 353 29.46 -14.35 6.33
N LYS A 354 28.49 -14.11 5.44
CA LYS A 354 28.34 -14.86 4.18
C LYS A 354 29.55 -14.70 3.26
N GLU A 355 30.10 -13.48 3.22
CA GLU A 355 31.27 -13.13 2.41
C GLU A 355 32.61 -13.43 3.11
N SER A 356 32.60 -14.04 4.31
CA SER A 356 33.81 -14.35 5.09
C SER A 356 34.74 -13.15 5.33
N ARG A 357 34.17 -11.94 5.48
CA ARG A 357 34.92 -10.67 5.69
C ARG A 357 35.33 -10.48 7.16
N ILE A 358 36.03 -11.47 7.71
CA ILE A 358 36.39 -11.57 9.14
C ILE A 358 37.16 -10.36 9.65
N SER A 359 38.11 -9.84 8.87
CA SER A 359 38.91 -8.67 9.27
C SER A 359 38.08 -7.38 9.36
N GLU A 360 37.02 -7.25 8.57
CA GLU A 360 36.12 -6.10 8.64
C GLU A 360 35.16 -6.21 9.82
N ILE A 361 34.68 -7.42 10.13
CA ILE A 361 33.92 -7.69 11.35
C ILE A 361 34.75 -7.27 12.57
N ALA A 362 36.02 -7.63 12.62
CA ALA A 362 36.93 -7.27 13.72
C ALA A 362 37.05 -5.73 13.91
N LYS A 363 37.19 -4.98 12.81
CA LYS A 363 37.22 -3.50 12.82
C LYS A 363 35.91 -2.91 13.34
N ILE A 364 34.77 -3.44 12.89
CA ILE A 364 33.45 -2.97 13.32
C ILE A 364 33.24 -3.26 14.81
N LEU A 365 33.56 -4.46 15.29
CA LEU A 365 33.43 -4.80 16.71
C LEU A 365 34.32 -3.92 17.59
N THR A 366 35.53 -3.59 17.13
CA THR A 366 36.43 -2.65 17.81
C THR A 366 35.81 -1.25 17.89
N GLU A 367 35.27 -0.74 16.78
CA GLU A 367 34.59 0.55 16.75
C GLU A 367 33.38 0.58 17.70
N LEU A 368 32.54 -0.45 17.66
CA LEU A 368 31.40 -0.61 18.55
C LEU A 368 31.80 -0.59 20.03
N ARG A 369 32.88 -1.32 20.36
CA ARG A 369 33.40 -1.39 21.73
C ARG A 369 33.89 -0.03 22.20
N ASN A 370 34.71 0.64 21.39
CA ASN A 370 35.31 1.92 21.77
C ASN A 370 34.24 2.99 21.99
N VAL A 371 33.26 3.11 21.08
CA VAL A 371 32.15 4.06 21.25
C VAL A 371 31.34 3.75 22.51
N ALA A 372 31.09 2.47 22.80
CA ALA A 372 30.33 2.10 23.99
C ALA A 372 31.11 2.31 25.31
N ILE A 373 32.44 2.21 25.29
CA ILE A 373 33.31 2.60 26.42
C ILE A 373 33.28 4.11 26.63
N ASP A 374 33.39 4.89 25.55
CA ASP A 374 33.33 6.37 25.60
C ASP A 374 32.00 6.84 26.22
N LEU A 375 30.92 6.11 25.96
CA LEU A 375 29.58 6.36 26.51
C LEU A 375 29.36 5.73 27.90
N LYS A 376 30.38 5.13 28.52
CA LYS A 376 30.32 4.45 29.83
C LYS A 376 29.28 3.32 29.92
N LEU A 377 28.97 2.68 28.79
CA LEU A 377 28.07 1.51 28.74
C LEU A 377 28.83 0.19 28.86
N LEU A 378 30.11 0.19 28.49
CA LEU A 378 31.01 -0.95 28.66
C LEU A 378 32.20 -0.56 29.53
N SER A 379 32.68 -1.53 30.29
CA SER A 379 33.94 -1.42 31.01
C SER A 379 35.11 -1.62 30.05
N PRO A 380 36.20 -0.85 30.19
CA PRO A 380 37.41 -1.07 29.41
C PRO A 380 37.99 -2.47 29.69
N PRO A 381 38.61 -3.13 28.69
CA PRO A 381 39.20 -4.44 28.89
C PRO A 381 40.36 -4.38 29.90
N SER A 382 40.46 -5.38 30.77
CA SER A 382 41.60 -5.56 31.66
C SER A 382 42.79 -6.14 30.87
N GLY A 383 43.60 -5.28 30.22
CA GLY A 383 44.83 -5.67 29.53
C GLY A 383 45.15 -4.87 28.25
N GLU A 384 46.33 -5.13 27.65
CA GLU A 384 46.94 -4.34 26.55
C GLU A 384 46.22 -4.40 25.19
N SER A 385 45.22 -5.29 25.02
CA SER A 385 44.55 -5.47 23.72
C SER A 385 43.39 -4.48 23.51
N VAL A 386 43.72 -3.30 23.00
CA VAL A 386 42.76 -2.22 22.65
C VAL A 386 41.86 -2.60 21.47
N ASN A 387 42.20 -3.61 20.65
CA ASN A 387 41.48 -3.95 19.41
C ASN A 387 41.04 -5.42 19.35
N ILE A 388 39.85 -5.67 18.82
CA ILE A 388 39.36 -7.01 18.50
C ILE A 388 39.99 -7.44 17.17
N THR A 389 40.61 -8.62 17.13
CA THR A 389 41.34 -9.14 15.95
C THR A 389 40.51 -10.14 15.14
N ALA A 390 41.00 -10.50 13.94
CA ALA A 390 40.38 -11.54 13.13
C ALA A 390 40.39 -12.93 13.82
N THR A 391 41.38 -13.21 14.66
CA THR A 391 41.46 -14.44 15.46
C THR A 391 40.35 -14.48 16.50
N ASP A 392 40.07 -13.36 17.17
CA ASP A 392 38.98 -13.23 18.13
C ASP A 392 37.61 -13.44 17.47
N VAL A 393 37.40 -12.89 16.27
CA VAL A 393 36.17 -13.11 15.51
C VAL A 393 35.96 -14.59 15.19
N LYS A 394 37.02 -15.30 14.75
CA LYS A 394 36.94 -16.76 14.52
C LYS A 394 36.61 -17.51 15.80
N TYR A 395 37.22 -17.12 16.93
CA TYR A 395 36.93 -17.70 18.24
C TYR A 395 35.46 -17.49 18.64
N LEU A 396 34.93 -16.28 18.50
CA LEU A 396 33.54 -15.92 18.83
C LEU A 396 32.50 -16.61 17.93
N LEU A 397 32.84 -16.86 16.67
CA LEU A 397 31.97 -17.62 15.76
C LEU A 397 31.88 -19.10 16.15
N ASN A 398 32.98 -19.68 16.65
CA ASN A 398 33.04 -21.05 17.14
C ASN A 398 32.45 -21.20 18.55
N ASN A 399 32.51 -20.14 19.38
CA ASN A 399 32.08 -20.14 20.77
C ASN A 399 30.99 -19.09 21.01
N ARG A 400 29.72 -19.49 20.76
CA ARG A 400 28.56 -18.59 20.68
C ARG A 400 28.21 -17.86 21.99
N THR A 401 28.70 -18.30 23.13
CA THR A 401 28.42 -17.73 24.46
C THR A 401 29.41 -16.67 24.90
N GLU A 402 30.53 -16.50 24.20
CA GLU A 402 31.71 -15.81 24.72
C GLU A 402 31.79 -14.33 24.38
N LEU A 403 30.75 -13.77 23.73
CA LEU A 403 30.75 -12.37 23.30
C LEU A 403 30.90 -11.39 24.47
N HIS A 404 30.33 -11.72 25.64
CA HIS A 404 30.41 -10.93 26.86
C HIS A 404 31.86 -10.69 27.33
N LYS A 405 32.81 -11.57 27.01
CA LYS A 405 34.24 -11.40 27.35
C LYS A 405 34.88 -10.21 26.63
N TYR A 406 34.37 -9.86 25.45
CA TYR A 406 34.88 -8.77 24.63
C TYR A 406 34.12 -7.46 24.82
N PHE A 407 32.91 -7.55 25.37
CA PHE A 407 32.00 -6.43 25.60
C PHE A 407 31.45 -6.52 27.03
N ILE A 408 32.29 -6.18 28.00
CA ILE A 408 31.97 -6.26 29.43
C ILE A 408 31.04 -5.10 29.78
N LEU A 409 29.82 -5.40 30.24
CA LEU A 409 28.87 -4.38 30.63
C LEU A 409 29.44 -3.52 31.76
N HIS A 410 29.16 -2.23 31.74
CA HIS A 410 29.47 -1.37 32.86
C HIS A 410 28.44 -1.61 33.97
N ASN A 411 28.86 -2.29 35.04
CA ASN A 411 28.00 -2.51 36.19
C ASN A 411 27.81 -1.17 36.92
N VAL A 412 26.63 -0.57 36.78
CA VAL A 412 26.13 0.39 37.77
C VAL A 412 25.65 -0.41 38.98
N VAL A 413 26.59 -1.02 39.68
CA VAL A 413 26.36 -1.54 41.04
C VAL A 413 27.11 -0.60 41.95
N ASN A 414 26.33 0.13 42.75
CA ASN A 414 26.66 1.14 43.77
C ASN A 414 26.49 2.59 43.33
N GLY A 415 25.32 3.12 43.69
CA GLY A 415 24.97 4.53 43.63
C GLY A 415 23.78 4.85 44.53
N GLU A 416 23.71 4.23 45.72
CA GLU A 416 23.26 4.99 46.89
C GLU A 416 24.38 6.00 47.16
N GLU A 417 24.28 7.18 46.56
CA GLU A 417 24.76 8.41 47.18
C GLU A 417 23.53 9.30 47.34
N ASP A 418 22.81 9.10 48.45
CA ASP A 418 22.14 10.22 49.09
C ASP A 418 23.23 11.21 49.53
N LYS A 419 23.22 12.39 48.92
CA LYS A 419 23.70 13.63 49.54
C LYS A 419 22.63 14.70 49.40
#